data_AF-A0A451CU17-F1
#
_entry.id   AF-A0A451CU17-F1
#
_cell.length_a   1.000
_cell.length_b   1.000
_cell.length_c   1.000
_cell.angle_alpha   90.00
_cell.angle_beta   90.00
_cell.angle_gamma   90.00
#
_symmetry.space_group_name_H-M   'P 1'
#
loop_
_entity.id
_entity.type
_entity.pdbx_description
1 polymer ?
#
loop_
_entity_poly.entity_id
_entity_poly.type
_entity_poly.pdbx_seq_one_letter_code
_entity_poly.pdbx_strand_id
1 'polypeptide(L)'
;MTSGTVAVWNLWEEIPWLWQILSSVSAVVAIIFPFLDYQKRIEQLSALAGKWGTLRIECEDLWREIKNHPDPQSLEARYRKVRETNGILEEIEVTMPEDKALLKRCFDEVKKTRGLD
;
A
#
# COMPACT_ATOMS: atom_id res chain seq x y z
N MET A 1 20.27 37.74 28.96
CA MET A 1 20.26 36.40 28.32
C MET A 1 19.90 36.63 26.87
N THR A 2 20.90 36.93 26.04
CA THR A 2 20.69 37.36 24.65
C THR A 2 21.92 37.10 23.79
N SER A 3 23.13 37.07 24.40
CA SER A 3 24.40 36.87 23.67
C SER A 3 24.65 35.43 23.19
N GLY A 4 24.02 34.42 23.79
CA GLY A 4 24.21 33.01 23.37
C GLY A 4 23.62 32.70 22.00
N THR A 5 22.45 33.27 21.67
CA THR A 5 21.77 33.04 20.40
C THR A 5 22.47 33.71 19.21
N VAL A 6 23.12 34.86 19.45
CA VAL A 6 23.89 35.58 18.41
C VAL A 6 25.24 34.91 18.14
N ALA A 7 25.87 34.33 19.18
CA ALA A 7 27.12 33.58 19.03
C ALA A 7 26.94 32.27 18.24
N VAL A 8 25.78 31.61 18.36
CA VAL A 8 25.43 30.43 17.55
C VAL A 8 25.26 30.79 16.07
N TRP A 9 24.74 31.98 15.75
CA TRP A 9 24.68 32.48 14.37
C TRP A 9 26.06 32.72 13.77
N ASN A 10 27.00 33.21 14.58
CA ASN A 10 28.40 33.41 14.16
C ASN A 10 29.10 32.07 13.84
N LEU A 11 28.78 31.01 14.59
CA LEU A 11 29.28 29.65 14.33
C LEU A 11 28.76 29.08 12.99
N TRP A 12 27.56 29.47 12.57
CA TRP A 12 27.00 29.10 11.26
C TRP A 12 27.69 29.83 10.10
N GLU A 13 28.15 31.08 10.30
CA GLU A 13 28.93 31.82 9.29
C GLU A 13 30.32 31.21 9.05
N GLU A 14 30.94 30.62 10.07
CA GLU A 14 32.25 29.95 9.92
C GLU A 14 32.16 28.60 9.18
N ILE A 15 30.97 28.01 9.07
CA ILE A 15 30.75 26.69 8.48
C ILE A 15 29.68 26.74 7.37
N PRO A 16 29.88 27.55 6.31
CA PRO A 16 28.87 27.76 5.26
C PRO A 16 28.59 26.49 4.45
N TRP A 17 29.57 25.60 4.35
CA TRP A 17 29.46 24.33 3.63
C TRP A 17 28.47 23.36 4.30
N LEU A 18 28.38 23.36 5.63
CA LEU A 18 27.47 22.48 6.37
C LEU A 18 26.01 22.90 6.11
N TRP A 19 25.75 24.20 6.04
CA TRP A 19 24.42 24.73 5.71
C TRP A 19 24.02 24.42 4.27
N GLN A 20 24.95 24.57 3.32
CA GLN A 20 24.72 24.22 1.93
C GLN A 20 24.41 22.74 1.76
N ILE A 21 25.13 21.85 2.45
CA ILE A 21 24.86 20.41 2.41
C ILE A 21 23.49 20.12 3.02
N LEU A 22 23.18 20.66 4.19
CA LEU A 22 21.89 20.43 4.85
C LEU A 22 20.72 20.89 3.98
N SER A 23 20.86 22.06 3.35
CA SER A 23 19.86 22.64 2.45
C SER A 23 19.73 21.81 1.16
N SER A 24 20.86 21.37 0.58
CA SER A 24 20.87 20.54 -0.62
C SER A 24 20.23 19.17 -0.36
N VAL A 25 20.58 18.52 0.75
CA VAL A 25 19.96 17.25 1.17
C VAL A 25 18.47 17.43 1.43
N SER A 26 18.06 18.51 2.09
CA SER A 26 16.64 18.81 2.31
C SER A 26 15.88 19.01 1.00
N ALA A 27 16.45 19.72 0.03
CA ALA A 27 15.85 19.90 -1.29
C ALA A 27 15.73 18.57 -2.06
N VAL A 28 16.77 17.74 -2.02
CA VAL A 28 16.77 16.41 -2.64
C VAL A 28 15.71 15.52 -2.01
N VAL A 29 15.62 15.48 -0.68
CA VAL A 29 14.59 14.72 0.04
C VAL A 29 13.18 15.22 -0.32
N ALA A 30 12.98 16.53 -0.41
CA ALA A 30 11.70 17.12 -0.80
C ALA A 30 11.28 16.76 -2.24
N ILE A 31 12.25 16.62 -3.16
CA ILE A 31 12.00 16.20 -4.55
C ILE A 31 11.69 14.71 -4.63
N ILE A 32 12.31 13.87 -3.80
CA ILE A 32 12.11 12.41 -3.81
C ILE A 32 10.85 12.01 -3.02
N PHE A 33 10.42 12.79 -2.02
CA PHE A 33 9.22 12.54 -1.22
C PHE A 33 7.95 12.20 -2.02
N PRO A 34 7.59 12.95 -3.10
CA PRO A 34 6.43 12.60 -3.93
C PRO A 34 6.60 11.30 -4.73
N PHE A 35 7.84 10.86 -4.98
CA PHE A 35 8.12 9.55 -5.59
C PHE A 35 8.10 8.40 -4.58
N LEU A 36 8.34 8.70 -3.29
CA LEU A 36 8.25 7.81 -2.14
C LEU A 36 6.83 7.69 -1.57
N ASP A 37 5.78 7.91 -2.38
CA ASP A 37 4.37 7.78 -1.96
C ASP A 37 3.94 6.30 -1.76
N TYR A 38 4.78 5.53 -1.06
CA TYR A 38 4.56 4.16 -0.62
C TYR A 38 3.38 4.08 0.33
N GLN A 39 3.10 5.11 1.13
CA GLN A 39 1.93 5.12 2.00
C GLN A 39 0.64 5.05 1.19
N LYS A 40 0.50 5.87 0.14
CA LYS A 40 -0.66 5.83 -0.74
C LYS A 40 -0.76 4.51 -1.50
N ARG A 41 0.37 3.92 -1.92
CA ARG A 41 0.39 2.59 -2.54
C ARG A 41 -0.04 1.49 -1.59
N ILE A 42 0.43 1.51 -0.34
CA ILE A 42 0.03 0.57 0.71
C ILE A 42 -1.46 0.70 1.01
N GLU A 43 -1.98 1.92 1.05
CA GLU A 43 -3.41 2.19 1.26
C GLU A 43 -4.28 1.68 0.09
N GLN A 44 -3.82 1.87 -1.15
CA GLN A 44 -4.50 1.31 -2.33
C GLN A 44 -4.50 -0.22 -2.35
N LEU A 45 -3.36 -0.83 -2.02
CA LEU A 45 -3.22 -2.28 -1.94
C LEU A 45 -4.03 -2.88 -0.79
N SER A 46 -4.05 -2.23 0.38
CA SER A 46 -4.83 -2.69 1.52
C SER A 46 -6.32 -2.56 1.27
N ALA A 47 -6.76 -1.50 0.59
CA ALA A 47 -8.14 -1.36 0.14
C ALA A 47 -8.53 -2.44 -0.87
N LEU A 48 -7.64 -2.79 -1.81
CA LEU A 48 -7.89 -3.88 -2.77
C LEU A 48 -7.97 -5.23 -2.05
N ALA A 49 -7.04 -5.52 -1.14
CA ALA A 49 -7.05 -6.73 -0.33
C ALA A 49 -8.33 -6.85 0.51
N GLY A 50 -8.82 -5.72 1.06
CA GLY A 50 -10.10 -5.66 1.76
C GLY A 50 -11.28 -6.05 0.86
N LYS A 51 -11.34 -5.54 -0.37
CA LYS A 51 -12.39 -5.89 -1.34
C LYS A 51 -12.36 -7.37 -1.73
N TRP A 52 -11.18 -7.94 -1.93
CA TRP A 52 -11.01 -9.39 -2.14
C TRP A 52 -11.50 -10.20 -0.93
N GLY A 53 -11.23 -9.72 0.28
CA GLY A 53 -11.75 -10.31 1.51
C GLY A 53 -13.28 -10.32 1.55
N THR A 54 -13.92 -9.21 1.18
CA THR A 54 -15.38 -9.11 1.08
C THR A 54 -15.93 -10.07 0.02
N LEU A 55 -15.34 -10.10 -1.18
CA LEU A 55 -15.77 -11.01 -2.24
C LEU A 55 -15.69 -12.49 -1.81
N ARG A 56 -14.63 -12.86 -1.08
CA ARG A 56 -14.50 -14.20 -0.52
C ARG A 56 -15.64 -14.54 0.44
N ILE A 57 -16.00 -13.62 1.33
CA ILE A 57 -17.11 -13.82 2.27
C ILE A 57 -18.42 -13.96 1.52
N GLU A 58 -18.68 -13.11 0.52
CA GLU A 58 -19.87 -13.20 -0.33
C GLU A 58 -19.96 -14.54 -1.05
N CYS A 59 -18.85 -15.05 -1.58
CA CYS A 59 -18.79 -16.39 -2.17
C CYS A 59 -19.09 -17.51 -1.16
N GLU A 60 -18.53 -17.42 0.06
CA GLU A 60 -18.80 -18.39 1.12
C GLU A 60 -20.27 -18.36 1.55
N ASP A 61 -20.87 -17.19 1.65
CA ASP A 61 -22.30 -17.03 1.96
C ASP A 61 -23.18 -17.60 0.85
N LEU A 62 -22.84 -17.33 -0.42
CA LEU A 62 -23.52 -17.90 -1.58
C LEU A 62 -23.44 -19.42 -1.58
N TRP A 63 -22.28 -19.98 -1.25
CA TRP A 63 -22.07 -21.42 -1.12
C TRP A 63 -22.90 -22.04 0.01
N ARG A 64 -23.01 -21.35 1.15
CA ARG A 64 -23.87 -21.77 2.27
C ARG A 64 -25.35 -21.71 1.90
N GLU A 65 -25.76 -20.70 1.15
CA GLU A 65 -27.14 -20.51 0.68
C GLU A 65 -27.55 -21.62 -0.29
N ILE A 66 -26.69 -21.98 -1.25
CA ILE A 66 -26.88 -23.14 -2.14
C ILE A 66 -27.13 -24.44 -1.34
N LYS A 67 -26.38 -24.64 -0.25
CA LYS A 67 -26.45 -25.86 0.56
C LYS A 67 -27.73 -25.94 1.40
N ASN A 68 -28.24 -24.81 1.88
CA ASN A 68 -29.31 -24.79 2.88
C ASN A 68 -30.69 -24.43 2.30
N HIS A 69 -30.75 -23.48 1.36
CA HIS A 69 -31.99 -22.97 0.77
C HIS A 69 -31.78 -22.59 -0.70
N PRO A 70 -31.84 -23.56 -1.63
CA PRO A 70 -31.66 -23.30 -3.04
C PRO A 70 -32.91 -22.61 -3.61
N ASP A 71 -32.95 -21.29 -3.56
CA ASP A 71 -33.86 -20.48 -4.37
C ASP A 71 -33.14 -20.02 -5.65
N PRO A 72 -33.46 -20.59 -6.82
CA PRO A 72 -32.69 -20.40 -8.04
C PRO A 72 -32.68 -18.96 -8.55
N GLN A 73 -33.76 -18.19 -8.36
CA GLN A 73 -33.84 -16.81 -8.87
C GLN A 73 -32.97 -15.84 -8.05
N SER A 74 -33.00 -15.95 -6.73
CA SER A 74 -32.17 -15.11 -5.85
C SER A 74 -30.69 -15.47 -5.93
N LEU A 75 -30.38 -16.76 -6.10
CA LEU A 75 -29.02 -17.25 -6.30
C LEU A 75 -28.38 -16.75 -7.59
N GLU A 76 -29.10 -16.78 -8.70
CA GLU A 76 -28.57 -16.33 -9.99
C GLU A 76 -28.30 -14.81 -9.98
N ALA A 77 -29.18 -14.04 -9.34
CA ALA A 77 -29.00 -12.60 -9.16
C ALA A 77 -27.78 -12.26 -8.28
N ARG A 78 -27.57 -13.01 -7.18
CA ARG A 78 -26.39 -12.85 -6.32
C ARG A 78 -25.10 -13.28 -7.01
N TYR A 79 -25.13 -14.40 -7.73
CA TYR A 79 -23.98 -14.90 -8.49
C TYR A 79 -23.54 -13.90 -9.57
N ARG A 80 -24.50 -13.28 -10.26
CA ARG A 80 -24.21 -12.21 -11.24
C ARG A 80 -23.46 -11.04 -10.61
N LYS A 81 -23.90 -10.57 -9.44
CA LYS A 81 -23.23 -9.50 -8.70
C LYS A 81 -21.81 -9.87 -8.29
N VAL A 82 -21.60 -11.07 -7.76
CA VAL A 82 -20.27 -11.58 -7.39
C VAL A 82 -19.36 -11.63 -8.62
N ARG A 83 -19.88 -12.07 -9.77
CA ARG A 83 -19.12 -12.12 -11.03
C ARG A 83 -18.74 -10.74 -11.55
N GLU A 84 -19.65 -9.76 -11.48
CA GLU A 84 -19.36 -8.37 -11.84
C GLU A 84 -18.29 -7.77 -10.93
N THR A 85 -18.40 -7.96 -9.61
CA THR A 85 -17.40 -7.49 -8.64
C THR A 85 -16.03 -8.15 -8.87
N ASN A 86 -16.00 -9.44 -9.21
CA ASN A 86 -14.75 -10.13 -9.54
C ASN A 86 -14.08 -9.54 -10.79
N GLY A 87 -14.84 -9.26 -11.85
CA GLY A 87 -14.30 -8.66 -13.07
C GLY A 87 -13.72 -7.26 -12.83
N ILE A 88 -14.36 -6.44 -12.00
CA ILE A 88 -13.86 -5.12 -11.62
C ILE A 88 -12.54 -5.24 -10.82
N LEU A 89 -12.44 -6.23 -9.93
CA LEU A 89 -11.23 -6.44 -9.13
C LEU A 89 -10.05 -6.91 -9.98
N GLU A 90 -10.29 -7.81 -10.93
CA GLU A 90 -9.27 -8.26 -11.90
C GLU A 90 -8.75 -7.09 -12.76
N GLU A 91 -9.63 -6.20 -13.23
CA GLU A 91 -9.21 -5.02 -14.01
C GLU A 91 -8.33 -4.06 -13.19
N ILE A 92 -8.67 -3.86 -11.92
CA ILE A 92 -7.87 -3.04 -11.00
C ILE A 92 -6.51 -3.69 -10.75
N GLU A 93 -6.45 -5.01 -10.61
CA GLU A 93 -5.21 -5.76 -10.37
C GLU A 93 -4.27 -5.72 -11.58
N VAL A 94 -4.79 -5.84 -12.81
CA VAL A 94 -4.00 -5.72 -14.05
C VAL A 94 -3.37 -4.34 -14.20
N THR A 95 -4.01 -3.30 -13.66
CA THR A 95 -3.53 -1.92 -13.75
C THR A 95 -2.49 -1.58 -12.66
N MET A 96 -2.29 -2.47 -11.68
CA MET A 96 -1.31 -2.24 -10.62
C MET A 96 0.13 -2.45 -11.11
N PRO A 97 1.07 -1.54 -10.78
CA PRO A 97 2.46 -1.72 -11.15
C PRO A 97 3.06 -2.92 -10.39
N GLU A 98 3.33 -4.00 -11.11
CA GLU A 98 4.02 -5.19 -10.59
C GLU A 98 5.50 -4.87 -10.32
N ASP A 99 5.82 -4.47 -9.08
CA ASP A 99 7.21 -4.42 -8.63
C ASP A 99 7.67 -5.84 -8.23
N LYS A 100 8.32 -6.51 -9.19
CA LYS A 100 8.86 -7.87 -9.04
C LYS A 100 9.85 -7.99 -7.87
N ALA A 101 10.55 -6.91 -7.50
CA ALA A 101 11.49 -6.92 -6.39
C ALA A 101 10.78 -6.92 -5.04
N LEU A 102 9.68 -6.16 -4.91
CA LEU A 102 8.83 -6.16 -3.72
C LEU A 102 8.14 -7.51 -3.53
N LEU A 103 7.59 -8.10 -4.60
CA LEU A 103 6.98 -9.43 -4.57
C LEU A 103 7.94 -10.49 -4.05
N LYS A 104 9.18 -10.49 -4.56
CA LYS A 104 10.22 -11.42 -4.10
C LYS A 104 10.54 -11.24 -2.62
N ARG A 105 10.67 -10.00 -2.15
CA ARG A 105 10.91 -9.70 -0.73
C ARG A 105 9.77 -10.19 0.17
N CYS A 106 8.51 -9.89 -0.18
CA CYS A 106 7.36 -10.37 0.59
C CYS A 106 7.29 -11.90 0.59
N PHE A 107 7.58 -12.56 -0.53
CA PHE A 107 7.61 -14.02 -0.63
C PHE A 107 8.69 -14.62 0.28
N ASP A 108 9.92 -14.10 0.23
CA ASP A 108 11.03 -14.54 1.07
C ASP A 108 10.73 -14.33 2.56
N GLU A 109 10.09 -13.21 2.93
CA GLU A 109 9.70 -12.92 4.31
C GLU A 109 8.62 -13.88 4.84
N VAL A 110 7.63 -14.25 4.01
CA VAL A 110 6.63 -15.26 4.36
C VAL A 110 7.26 -16.64 4.50
N LYS A 111 8.19 -16.98 3.60
CA LYS A 111 8.92 -18.25 3.62
C LYS A 111 9.73 -18.40 4.91
N LYS A 112 10.42 -17.34 5.32
CA LYS A 112 11.16 -17.26 6.58
C LYS A 112 10.25 -17.39 7.80
N THR A 113 9.13 -16.67 7.81
CA THR A 113 8.13 -16.72 8.90
C THR A 113 7.52 -18.11 9.07
N ARG A 114 7.39 -18.87 7.97
CA ARG A 114 6.89 -20.25 7.98
C ARG A 114 7.98 -21.30 8.20
N GLY A 115 9.23 -20.88 8.41
CA GLY A 115 10.37 -21.78 8.66
C GLY A 115 10.72 -22.67 7.45
N LEU A 116 10.45 -22.19 6.24
CA LEU A 116 10.67 -22.93 4.99
C LEU A 116 11.98 -22.55 4.28
N ASP A 117 12.84 -21.77 4.94
CA ASP A 117 14.15 -21.31 4.43
C ASP A 117 15.26 -22.36 4.55
#